data_AF-V6HUM8-F1
#
_entry.id   AF-V6HUM8-F1
#
_cell.length_a   1.000
_cell.length_b   1.000
_cell.length_c   1.000
_cell.angle_alpha   90.00
_cell.angle_beta   90.00
_cell.angle_gamma   90.00
#
_symmetry.space_group_name_H-M   'P 1'
#
loop_
_entity.id
_entity.type
_entity.pdbx_description
1 polymer ?
#
loop_
_entity_poly.entity_id
_entity_poly.type
_entity_poly.pdbx_seq_one_letter_code
_entity_poly.pdbx_strand_id
1 'polypeptide(L)' 'MDQGLNLKGKESKQSLTLSKKQTSEEFLLKKETELGKTITPRFREYFYRELNRISNRTYEQVWESVFGRA' A
#
# COMPACT_ATOMS: atom_id res chain seq x y z
N MET A 1 -28.13 22.48 14.18
CA MET A 1 -28.49 21.05 14.31
C MET A 1 -28.75 20.60 12.88
N ASP A 2 -27.88 19.88 12.17
CA ASP A 2 -26.88 18.88 12.55
C ASP A 2 -25.77 18.83 11.46
N GLN A 3 -24.50 18.68 11.87
CA GLN A 3 -23.37 18.54 10.94
C GLN A 3 -23.23 17.09 10.49
N GLY A 4 -23.27 16.85 9.17
CA GLY A 4 -23.07 15.55 8.55
C GLY A 4 -21.67 14.99 8.82
N LEU A 5 -21.65 13.74 9.29
CA LEU A 5 -20.46 12.93 9.55
C LEU A 5 -19.72 12.62 8.24
N ASN A 6 -18.63 13.35 7.96
CA ASN A 6 -17.66 12.95 6.96
C ASN A 6 -16.57 12.11 7.65
N LEU A 7 -16.69 10.77 7.57
CA LEU A 7 -15.60 9.87 7.91
C LEU A 7 -14.50 9.96 6.83
N LYS A 8 -13.61 10.95 6.95
CA LYS A 8 -12.29 10.93 6.33
C LYS A 8 -11.25 10.81 7.47
N GLY A 9 -11.03 9.57 7.94
CA GLY A 9 -9.90 9.25 8.82
C GLY A 9 -8.61 9.72 8.14
N LYS A 10 -7.96 10.74 8.68
CA LYS A 10 -6.89 10.69 9.68
C LYS A 10 -5.59 10.08 9.17
N GLU A 11 -4.67 10.99 8.88
CA GLU A 11 -3.24 10.96 9.20
C GLU A 11 -2.40 9.86 8.52
N SER A 12 -1.33 10.21 7.81
CA SER A 12 -0.08 10.45 8.52
C SER A 12 0.85 11.38 7.74
N LYS A 13 1.29 12.43 8.43
CA LYS A 13 2.51 13.18 8.10
C LYS A 13 3.67 12.18 8.10
N GLN A 14 4.15 11.74 6.94
CA GLN A 14 5.37 10.96 6.88
C GLN A 14 6.56 11.89 7.11
N SER A 15 6.90 11.99 8.39
CA SER A 15 8.21 12.35 8.89
C SER A 15 9.27 11.55 8.13
N LEU A 16 10.06 12.25 7.33
CA LEU A 16 11.33 11.81 6.74
C LEU A 16 12.35 11.53 7.85
N THR A 17 12.20 10.48 8.64
CA THR A 17 13.26 10.03 9.57
C THR A 17 13.18 8.54 9.85
N LEU A 18 14.36 7.91 9.85
CA LEU A 18 14.69 6.51 10.12
C LEU A 18 14.44 5.51 8.97
N SER A 19 15.53 4.85 8.58
CA SER A 19 15.62 3.60 7.82
C SER A 19 14.89 2.45 8.54
N LYS A 20 13.59 2.61 8.73
CA LYS A 20 12.68 1.61 9.25
C LYS A 20 12.34 0.72 8.06
N LYS A 21 12.57 -0.58 8.17
CA LYS A 21 12.15 -1.58 7.17
C LYS A 21 10.68 -1.29 6.84
N GLN A 22 10.43 -0.68 5.69
CA GLN A 22 9.09 -0.32 5.25
C GLN A 22 8.25 -1.60 5.27
N THR A 23 7.07 -1.55 5.90
CA THR A 23 6.18 -2.71 5.87
C THR A 23 5.53 -2.83 4.50
N SER A 24 5.11 -4.03 4.13
CA SER A 24 4.39 -4.28 2.87
C SER A 24 3.07 -3.49 2.81
N GLU A 25 2.44 -3.23 3.95
CA GLU A 25 1.23 -2.40 4.04
C GLU A 25 1.53 -0.91 3.79
N GLU A 26 2.58 -0.37 4.39
CA GLU A 26 3.02 1.01 4.12
C GLU A 26 3.41 1.21 2.65
N PHE A 27 4.00 0.19 2.03
CA PHE A 27 4.29 0.20 0.60
C PHE A 27 3.01 0.30 -0.24
N LEU A 28 1.99 -0.50 0.05
CA LEU A 28 0.71 -0.45 -0.66
C LEU A 28 -0.01 0.88 -0.45
N LEU A 29 -0.01 1.43 0.76
CA LEU A 29 -0.59 2.74 1.06
C LEU A 29 0.08 3.88 0.27
N LYS A 30 1.42 3.81 0.12
CA LYS A 30 2.15 4.74 -0.75
C LYS A 30 1.66 4.61 -2.20
N LYS A 31 1.53 3.39 -2.70
CA LYS A 31 1.05 3.13 -4.07
C LYS A 31 -0.39 3.59 -4.30
N GLU A 32 -1.28 3.45 -3.32
CA GLU A 32 -2.65 4.00 -3.38
C GLU A 32 -2.65 5.51 -3.56
N THR A 33 -1.77 6.18 -2.83
CA THR A 33 -1.60 7.63 -2.91
C THR A 33 -1.05 8.04 -4.27
N GLU A 34 -0.04 7.34 -4.78
CA GLU A 34 0.54 7.58 -6.12
C GLU A 34 -0.47 7.34 -7.26
N LEU A 35 -1.33 6.33 -7.14
CA LEU A 35 -2.34 6.00 -8.14
C LEU A 35 -3.62 6.85 -8.04
N GLY A 36 -3.83 7.54 -6.91
CA GLY A 36 -5.11 8.20 -6.60
C GLY A 36 -6.29 7.23 -6.50
N LYS A 37 -6.01 5.94 -6.27
CA LYS A 37 -7.01 4.86 -6.23
C LYS A 37 -6.73 3.93 -5.06
N THR A 38 -7.79 3.50 -4.40
CA THR A 38 -7.71 2.50 -3.34
C THR A 38 -7.40 1.13 -3.93
N ILE A 39 -6.40 0.44 -3.38
CA ILE A 39 -6.05 -0.93 -3.73
C ILE A 39 -7.05 -1.84 -3.05
N THR A 40 -7.72 -2.68 -3.84
CA THR A 40 -8.72 -3.61 -3.34
C THR A 40 -8.12 -4.65 -2.40
N PRO A 41 -8.87 -5.16 -1.42
CA PRO A 41 -8.38 -6.20 -0.51
C PRO A 41 -7.88 -7.44 -1.24
N ARG A 42 -8.53 -7.80 -2.37
CA ARG A 42 -8.13 -8.94 -3.21
C ARG A 42 -6.75 -8.74 -3.85
N PHE A 43 -6.42 -7.52 -4.25
CA PHE A 43 -5.09 -7.19 -4.76
C PHE A 43 -4.04 -7.23 -3.64
N ARG A 44 -4.36 -6.70 -2.45
CA ARG A 44 -3.44 -6.74 -1.30
C ARG A 44 -3.06 -8.18 -0.95
N GLU A 45 -4.05 -9.07 -0.88
CA GLU A 45 -3.81 -10.49 -0.63
C GLU A 45 -2.92 -11.13 -1.71
N TYR A 46 -3.18 -10.81 -2.98
CA TYR A 46 -2.36 -11.30 -4.10
C TYR A 46 -0.91 -10.82 -4.00
N PHE A 47 -0.70 -9.54 -3.67
CA PHE A 47 0.62 -8.96 -3.46
C PHE A 47 1.38 -9.64 -2.31
N TYR A 48 0.73 -9.86 -1.16
CA TYR A 48 1.34 -10.57 -0.04
C TYR A 48 1.67 -12.02 -0.38
N ARG A 49 0.82 -12.69 -1.18
CA ARG A 49 1.06 -14.06 -1.64
C ARG A 49 2.30 -14.13 -2.54
N GLU A 50 2.45 -13.20 -3.48
CA GLU A 50 3.64 -13.15 -4.35
C GLU A 50 4.90 -12.73 -3.60
N LEU A 51 4.80 -11.84 -2.59
CA LEU A 51 5.93 -11.52 -1.71
C LEU A 51 6.45 -12.74 -0.95
N ASN A 52 5.53 -13.55 -0.38
CA ASN A 52 5.92 -14.76 0.34
C ASN A 52 6.46 -15.86 -0.59
N ARG A 53 6.06 -15.84 -1.86
CA ARG A 53 6.51 -16.83 -2.86
C ARG A 53 7.97 -16.63 -3.27
N ILE A 54 8.50 -15.41 -3.17
CA ILE A 54 9.85 -15.08 -3.63
C ILE A 54 10.59 -14.26 -2.57
N SER A 55 11.35 -14.92 -1.70
CA SER A 55 12.06 -14.30 -0.57
C SER A 55 13.17 -13.31 -0.95
N ASN A 56 13.46 -13.10 -2.23
CA ASN A 56 14.50 -12.19 -2.73
C ASN A 56 13.98 -11.04 -3.61
N ARG A 57 12.67 -10.84 -3.71
CA ARG A 57 12.12 -9.68 -4.42
C ARG A 57 11.86 -8.51 -3.50
N THR A 58 12.18 -7.32 -3.98
CA THR A 58 11.76 -6.06 -3.33
C THR A 58 10.27 -5.84 -3.55
N TYR A 59 9.67 -4.99 -2.71
CA TYR A 59 8.25 -4.64 -2.84
C TYR A 59 7.93 -4.04 -4.21
N GLU A 60 8.82 -3.24 -4.78
CA GLU A 60 8.66 -2.68 -6.14
C GLU A 60 8.64 -3.76 -7.21
N GLN A 61 9.54 -4.73 -7.15
CA GLN A 61 9.58 -5.83 -8.12
C GLN A 61 8.33 -6.72 -8.05
N VAL A 62 7.80 -6.96 -6.84
CA VAL A 62 6.52 -7.66 -6.72
C VAL A 62 5.38 -6.80 -7.25
N TRP A 63 5.37 -5.51 -6.92
CA TRP A 63 4.37 -4.56 -7.37
C TRP A 63 4.28 -4.51 -8.90
N GLU A 64 5.39 -4.32 -9.59
CA GLU A 64 5.44 -4.33 -11.06
C GLU A 64 4.92 -5.66 -11.63
N SER A 65 5.29 -6.77 -11.00
CA SER A 65 4.87 -8.11 -11.41
C SER A 65 3.36 -8.37 -11.21
N VAL A 66 2.74 -7.80 -10.17
CA VAL A 66 1.30 -7.97 -9.90
C VAL A 66 0.44 -6.93 -10.59
N PHE A 67 0.94 -5.71 -10.74
CA PHE A 67 0.23 -4.58 -11.32
C PHE A 67 0.33 -4.56 -12.85
N GLY A 68 1.49 -4.90 -13.42
CA GLY A 68 1.68 -4.99 -14.88
C GLY A 68 1.07 -6.24 -15.52
N ARG A 69 0.58 -7.19 -14.72
CA ARG A 69 -0.19 -8.37 -15.18
C ARG A 69 -1.71 -8.15 -15.15
N ALA A 70 -2.19 -7.00 -14.68
CA ALA A 70 -3.60 -6.68 -14.55
C ALA A 70 -4.17 -6.01 -15.82
#